data_AF-A0A924QAI2-F1
#
_entry.id   AF-A0A924QAI2-F1
#
_cell.length_a   1.000
_cell.length_b   1.000
_cell.length_c   1.000
_cell.angle_alpha   90.00
_cell.angle_beta   90.00
_cell.angle_gamma   90.00
#
_symmetry.space_group_name_H-M   'P 1'
#
loop_
_entity.id
_entity.type
_entity.pdbx_description
1 polymer ?
#
loop_
_entity_poly.entity_id
_entity_poly.type
_entity_poly.pdbx_seq_one_letter_code
_entity_poly.pdbx_strand_id
1 'polypeptide(L)'
;VFNNQALGGPGIVTDWVTATVASNGMGAQVWIQLKAVMLTVVWSGVVSLIAYKIVDLVIGLRVSEDEEREGLDITSHGETAYNK
;
A
#
# COMPACT_ATOMS: atom_id res chain seq x y z
N VAL A 1 19.33 -3.56 3.84
CA VAL A 1 20.23 -4.67 3.43
C VAL A 1 20.56 -4.48 1.96
N PHE A 2 21.74 -3.97 1.64
CA PHE A 2 22.21 -3.91 0.26
C PHE A 2 22.80 -5.27 -0.11
N ASN A 3 22.38 -5.80 -1.25
CA ASN A 3 22.76 -7.13 -1.69
C ASN A 3 24.06 -7.07 -2.50
N ASN A 4 25.17 -6.74 -1.84
CA ASN A 4 26.47 -6.52 -2.48
C ASN A 4 27.57 -7.37 -1.82
N GLN A 5 28.18 -8.28 -2.60
CA GLN A 5 29.25 -9.18 -2.14
C GLN A 5 30.48 -8.44 -1.66
N ALA A 6 30.80 -7.28 -2.23
CA ALA A 6 31.93 -6.46 -1.78
C ALA A 6 31.75 -5.90 -0.35
N LEU A 7 30.52 -5.90 0.17
CA LEU A 7 30.18 -5.45 1.52
C LEU A 7 29.74 -6.61 2.43
N GLY A 8 30.01 -7.86 2.03
CA GLY A 8 29.62 -9.06 2.78
C GLY A 8 28.17 -9.50 2.59
N GLY A 9 27.45 -8.95 1.61
CA GLY A 9 26.09 -9.37 1.25
C GLY A 9 26.07 -10.63 0.36
N PRO A 10 24.93 -11.35 0.29
CA PRO A 10 24.85 -12.65 -0.41
C PRO A 10 24.88 -12.56 -1.94
N GLY A 11 24.73 -11.37 -2.55
CA GLY A 11 24.60 -11.18 -4.00
C GLY A 11 23.29 -11.73 -4.59
N ILE A 12 23.09 -11.54 -5.89
CA ILE A 12 21.93 -12.05 -6.63
C ILE A 12 22.38 -13.17 -7.58
N VAL A 13 21.63 -14.28 -7.61
CA VAL A 13 21.86 -15.34 -8.59
C VAL A 13 21.47 -14.82 -9.97
N THR A 14 22.45 -14.76 -10.86
CA THR A 14 22.29 -14.30 -12.25
C THR A 14 22.22 -15.46 -13.24
N ASP A 15 22.80 -16.61 -12.88
CA ASP A 15 22.68 -17.86 -13.62
C ASP A 15 22.30 -18.98 -12.65
N TRP A 16 21.16 -19.62 -12.91
CA TRP A 16 20.60 -20.71 -12.11
C TRP A 16 21.19 -22.08 -12.46
N VAL A 17 21.87 -22.22 -13.59
CA VAL A 17 22.51 -23.49 -14.00
C VAL A 17 23.89 -23.61 -13.35
N THR A 18 24.69 -22.54 -13.38
CA THR A 18 26.03 -22.50 -12.77
C THR A 18 26.01 -21.93 -11.34
N ALA A 19 24.82 -21.58 -10.81
CA ALA A 19 24.65 -20.89 -9.53
C ALA A 19 25.55 -19.64 -9.40
N THR A 20 25.73 -18.90 -10.50
CA THR A 20 26.61 -17.72 -10.51
C THR A 20 25.93 -16.55 -9.81
N VAL A 21 26.62 -15.99 -8.84
CA VAL A 21 26.15 -14.85 -8.04
C VAL A 21 26.93 -13.60 -8.43
N ALA A 22 26.20 -12.53 -8.71
CA ALA A 22 26.76 -11.22 -8.98
C ALA A 22 26.18 -10.14 -8.06
N SER A 23 26.80 -8.96 -8.07
CA SER A 23 26.37 -7.83 -7.25
C SER A 23 26.23 -6.58 -8.10
N ASN A 24 25.11 -5.89 -7.96
CA ASN A 24 24.97 -4.53 -8.50
C ASN A 24 25.66 -3.54 -7.57
N GLY A 25 26.26 -2.48 -8.12
CA GLY A 25 26.85 -1.45 -7.28
C GLY A 25 25.81 -0.70 -6.45
N MET A 26 26.16 -0.36 -5.20
CA MET A 26 26.02 1.02 -4.75
C MET A 26 24.70 1.76 -5.06
N GLY A 27 24.86 2.79 -5.88
CA GLY A 27 23.78 3.65 -6.36
C GLY A 27 22.75 2.94 -7.25
N ALA A 28 23.13 1.89 -7.99
CA ALA A 28 22.15 1.13 -8.77
C ALA A 28 21.15 0.41 -7.85
N GLN A 29 21.60 -0.12 -6.71
CA GLN A 29 20.70 -0.73 -5.74
C GLN A 29 19.75 0.29 -5.10
N VAL A 30 20.26 1.46 -4.70
CA VAL A 30 19.42 2.54 -4.16
C VAL A 30 18.33 2.92 -5.15
N TRP A 31 18.67 3.05 -6.43
CA TRP A 31 17.71 3.38 -7.48
C TRP A 31 16.65 2.29 -7.70
N ILE A 32 17.04 1.01 -7.66
CA ILE A 32 16.10 -0.11 -7.76
C ILE A 32 15.11 -0.10 -6.59
N GLN A 33 15.60 0.09 -5.37
CA GLN A 33 14.74 0.12 -4.18
C GLN A 33 13.77 1.31 -4.21
N LEU A 34 14.25 2.48 -4.65
CA LEU A 34 13.38 3.65 -4.82
C LEU A 34 12.25 3.37 -5.82
N LYS A 35 12.55 2.74 -6.97
CA LYS A 35 11.53 2.34 -7.94
C LYS A 35 10.52 1.36 -7.33
N ALA A 36 10.97 0.41 -6.52
CA ALA A 36 10.09 -0.54 -5.85
C ALA A 36 9.11 0.17 -4.91
N VAL A 37 9.58 1.11 -4.09
CA VAL A 37 8.71 1.92 -3.21
C VAL A 37 7.73 2.77 -4.02
N MET A 38 8.20 3.45 -5.06
CA MET A 38 7.32 4.26 -5.90
C MET A 38 6.25 3.41 -6.58
N LEU A 39 6.61 2.21 -7.05
CA LEU A 39 5.67 1.28 -7.64
C LEU A 39 4.58 0.86 -6.65
N THR A 40 4.93 0.51 -5.41
CA THR A 40 3.93 0.09 -4.41
C THR A 40 3.01 1.25 -4.02
N VAL A 41 3.54 2.47 -3.89
CA VAL A 41 2.73 3.66 -3.60
C VAL A 41 1.76 3.95 -4.75
N VAL A 42 2.24 3.97 -5.99
CA VAL A 42 1.38 4.24 -7.15
C VAL A 42 0.35 3.14 -7.33
N TRP A 43 0.76 1.87 -7.23
CA TRP A 43 -0.13 0.73 -7.38
C TRP A 43 -1.23 0.73 -6.31
N SER A 44 -0.86 0.82 -5.04
CA SER A 44 -1.84 0.83 -3.94
C SER A 44 -2.74 2.06 -4.01
N GLY A 45 -2.21 3.24 -4.34
CA GLY A 45 -3.00 4.46 -4.54
C GLY A 45 -4.02 4.32 -5.67
N VAL A 46 -3.58 3.93 -6.86
CA VAL A 46 -4.47 3.81 -8.04
C VAL A 46 -5.53 2.73 -7.83
N VAL A 47 -5.12 1.55 -7.35
CA VAL A 47 -6.07 0.45 -7.09
C VAL A 47 -7.10 0.84 -6.04
N SER A 48 -6.67 1.50 -4.96
CA SER A 48 -7.59 1.96 -3.91
C SER A 48 -8.54 3.04 -4.43
N LEU A 49 -8.04 4.00 -5.22
CA LEU A 49 -8.87 5.04 -5.83
C LEU A 49 -9.95 4.44 -6.74
N ILE A 50 -9.58 3.46 -7.59
CA ILE A 50 -10.54 2.77 -8.46
C ILE A 50 -11.56 2.00 -7.62
N ALA A 51 -11.11 1.24 -6.63
CA ALA A 51 -11.99 0.46 -5.77
C ALA A 51 -12.99 1.37 -5.02
N TYR A 52 -12.51 2.44 -4.38
CA TYR A 52 -13.40 3.40 -3.71
C TYR A 52 -14.37 4.05 -4.68
N LYS A 53 -13.92 4.41 -5.90
CA LYS A 53 -14.82 5.02 -6.89
C LYS A 53 -15.93 4.06 -7.34
N ILE A 54 -15.61 2.78 -7.49
CA ILE A 54 -16.62 1.76 -7.83
C ILE A 54 -17.62 1.61 -6.69
N VAL A 55 -17.16 1.50 -5.45
CA VAL A 55 -18.07 1.33 -4.29
C VAL A 55 -18.94 2.57 -4.11
N ASP A 56 -18.38 3.77 -4.27
CA ASP A 56 -19.12 5.04 -4.22
C ASP A 56 -20.26 5.10 -5.23
N LEU A 57 -20.05 4.59 -6.45
CA LEU A 57 -21.05 4.59 -7.52
C LEU A 57 -22.13 3.51 -7.36
N VAL A 58 -21.81 2.37 -6.73
CA VAL A 58 -22.72 1.21 -6.65
C VAL A 58 -23.50 1.16 -5.34
N ILE A 59 -22.85 1.50 -4.22
CA ILE A 59 -23.41 1.34 -2.86
C ILE A 59 -23.50 2.70 -2.16
N GLY A 60 -22.52 3.58 -2.39
CA GLY A 60 -22.32 4.79 -1.61
C GLY A 60 -21.44 4.50 -0.38
N LEU A 61 -20.31 5.21 -0.26
CA LEU A 61 -19.32 4.99 0.81
C LEU A 61 -19.55 5.84 2.05
N ARG A 62 -20.25 6.96 1.91
CA ARG A 62 -20.49 7.94 2.98
C ARG A 62 -21.98 8.05 3.23
N VAL A 63 -22.37 8.11 4.51
CA VAL A 63 -23.74 8.38 4.93
C VAL A 63 -24.17 9.78 4.48
N SER A 64 -25.48 10.04 4.48
CA SER A 64 -25.99 11.37 4.12
C SER A 64 -25.55 12.42 5.14
N GLU A 65 -25.47 13.71 4.73
CA GLU A 65 -25.04 14.80 5.63
C GLU A 65 -25.95 14.96 6.86
N ASP A 66 -27.24 14.62 6.72
CA ASP A 66 -28.20 14.68 7.81
C ASP A 66 -27.91 13.57 8.83
N GLU A 67 -27.63 12.34 8.37
CA GLU A 67 -27.25 11.22 9.26
C GLU A 67 -25.90 11.45 9.94
N GLU A 68 -24.96 12.10 9.25
CA GLU A 68 -23.66 12.48 9.79
C GLU A 68 -23.80 13.55 10.90
N ARG A 69 -24.78 14.47 10.79
CA ARG A 69 -25.07 15.51 11.79
C ARG A 69 -25.83 14.97 13.01
N GLU A 70 -26.77 14.08 12.79
CA GLU A 70 -27.56 13.45 13.86
C GLU A 70 -26.73 12.44 14.66
N GLY A 71 -25.70 11.87 14.02
CA GLY A 71 -24.68 11.01 14.63
C GLY A 71 -24.92 9.54 14.30
N LEU A 72 -23.85 8.84 13.87
CA LEU A 72 -23.92 7.43 13.46
C LEU A 72 -24.39 6.47 14.56
N ASP A 73 -24.18 6.83 15.82
CA ASP A 73 -24.65 6.02 16.95
C ASP A 73 -26.19 5.97 16.94
N ILE A 74 -26.84 7.11 16.66
CA ILE A 74 -28.31 7.20 16.57
C ILE A 74 -28.81 6.65 15.23
N THR A 75 -28.19 7.05 14.11
CA THR A 75 -28.73 6.77 12.77
C THR A 75 -28.39 5.38 12.24
N SER A 76 -27.21 4.83 12.57
CA SER A 76 -26.76 3.52 12.10
C SER A 76 -26.81 2.42 13.15
N HIS A 77 -26.75 2.77 14.45
CA HIS A 77 -26.72 1.79 15.55
C HIS A 77 -27.94 1.87 16.48
N GLY A 78 -28.78 2.91 16.38
CA GLY A 78 -29.96 3.08 17.23
C GLY A 78 -29.66 3.32 18.71
N GLU A 79 -28.41 3.68 19.04
CA GLU A 79 -27.94 3.90 20.40
C GLU A 79 -27.82 5.40 20.69
N THR A 80 -28.53 5.88 21.73
CA THR A 80 -28.32 7.22 22.27
C THR A 80 -27.22 7.14 23.33
N ALA A 81 -26.04 7.72 23.04
CA ALA A 81 -24.86 7.64 23.92
C ALA A 81 -25.07 8.22 25.34
N TYR A 82 -26.14 8.99 25.56
CA TYR A 82 -26.56 9.42 26.89
C TYR A 82 -28.09 9.37 27.03
N ASN A 83 -28.58 8.40 27.80
CA ASN A 83 -29.85 8.54 28.51
C ASN A 83 -29.54 9.28 29.82
N LYS A 84 -30.24 10.39 30.07
CA LYS A 84 -30.21 11.05 31.38
C LYS A 84 -30.96 10.22 32.41
#